data_AF-A0A6P5SRS7-F1
#
_entry.id   AF-A0A6P5SRS7-F1
#
_cell.length_a   1.000
_cell.length_b   1.000
_cell.length_c   1.000
_cell.angle_alpha   90.00
_cell.angle_beta   90.00
_cell.angle_gamma   90.00
#
_symmetry.space_group_name_H-M   'P 1'
#
loop_
_entity.id
_entity.type
_entity.pdbx_description
1 polymer ?
#
loop_
_entity_poly.entity_id
_entity_poly.type
_entity_poly.pdbx_seq_one_letter_code
_entity_poly.pdbx_strand_id
1 'polypeptide(L)'
;MCSNVAESFNAWIVDQRHLPIYQLLDGIRVKIMEMNAHRQRVAEGWNTMLCPEMETKLEKSLLSGRHWDVSRSSDFLFKVHGEDSVIVDLQSRTCSCWMWQIKGFPCAHALVAILKNDENPFEYVEEYFTVEHFKKCYNIPIFPIPYIDRHAQEAGEEFLLNPPVSKKPPGRPRVKRIKSLGEQKRPLTCSRCGQLGRHNKKTCTTQI
;
A
#
# COMPACT_ATOMS: atom_id res chain seq x y z
N MET A 1 14.37 1.75 -3.65
CA MET A 1 12.99 1.84 -4.20
C MET A 1 12.00 1.75 -3.05
N CYS A 2 11.54 2.89 -2.53
CA CYS A 2 10.42 2.99 -1.58
C CYS A 2 9.55 4.22 -1.93
N SER A 3 9.56 4.66 -3.19
CA SER A 3 8.96 5.94 -3.57
C SER A 3 7.43 5.91 -3.56
N ASN A 4 6.79 4.77 -3.86
CA ASN A 4 5.33 4.77 -4.04
C ASN A 4 4.55 5.03 -2.73
N VAL A 5 4.96 4.44 -1.60
CA VAL A 5 4.14 4.50 -0.37
C VAL A 5 4.23 5.90 0.23
N ALA A 6 5.45 6.42 0.28
CA ALA A 6 5.69 7.77 0.75
C ALA A 6 5.01 8.80 -0.17
N GLU A 7 5.06 8.64 -1.49
CA GLU A 7 4.37 9.53 -2.43
C GLU A 7 2.85 9.47 -2.28
N SER A 8 2.28 8.26 -2.21
CA SER A 8 0.84 8.05 -2.04
C SER A 8 0.33 8.62 -0.72
N PHE A 9 1.02 8.34 0.39
CA PHE A 9 0.66 8.92 1.69
C PHE A 9 0.76 10.44 1.67
N ASN A 10 1.87 10.99 1.14
CA ASN A 10 2.06 12.44 1.06
C ASN A 10 1.02 13.14 0.19
N ALA A 11 0.56 12.48 -0.88
CA ALA A 11 -0.55 12.96 -1.71
C ALA A 11 -1.88 12.87 -0.95
N TRP A 12 -2.11 11.79 -0.21
CA TRP A 12 -3.32 11.58 0.57
C TRP A 12 -3.49 12.59 1.70
N ILE A 13 -2.41 13.07 2.32
CA ILE A 13 -2.46 14.06 3.42
C ILE A 13 -2.09 15.49 2.99
N VAL A 14 -2.08 15.79 1.68
CA VAL A 14 -1.54 17.04 1.14
C VAL A 14 -2.12 18.29 1.80
N ASP A 15 -3.45 18.32 2.02
CA ASP A 15 -4.13 19.47 2.62
C ASP A 15 -3.77 19.64 4.11
N GLN A 16 -3.63 18.53 4.84
CA GLN A 16 -3.34 18.52 6.27
C GLN A 16 -1.91 18.97 6.56
N ARG A 17 -0.96 18.70 5.65
CA ARG A 17 0.47 19.02 5.83
C ARG A 17 0.78 20.50 5.99
N HIS A 18 -0.13 21.37 5.58
CA HIS A 18 0.01 22.81 5.69
C HIS A 18 -0.57 23.38 6.99
N LEU A 19 -1.24 22.55 7.81
CA LEU A 19 -1.89 22.96 9.05
C LEU A 19 -0.91 22.91 10.24
N PRO A 20 -1.21 23.63 11.35
CA PRO A 20 -0.54 23.45 12.63
C PRO A 20 -0.52 21.98 13.07
N ILE A 21 0.49 21.60 13.86
CA ILE A 21 0.75 20.18 14.24
C ILE A 21 -0.51 19.49 14.78
N TYR A 22 -1.27 20.14 15.66
CA TYR A 22 -2.47 19.54 16.25
C TYR A 22 -3.56 19.29 15.19
N GLN A 23 -3.77 20.22 14.26
CA GLN A 23 -4.73 20.08 13.15
C GLN A 23 -4.28 19.06 12.11
N LEU A 24 -2.97 18.94 11.87
CA LEU A 24 -2.39 17.90 11.02
C LEU A 24 -2.70 16.51 11.60
N LEU A 25 -2.42 16.32 12.90
CA LEU A 25 -2.65 15.04 13.58
C LEU A 25 -4.13 14.68 13.60
N ASP A 26 -5.01 15.63 13.95
CA ASP A 26 -6.44 15.38 13.92
C ASP A 26 -6.97 15.13 12.50
N GLY A 27 -6.53 15.93 11.53
CA GLY A 27 -6.94 15.74 10.14
C GLY A 27 -6.56 14.36 9.60
N ILE A 28 -5.39 13.83 9.98
CA ILE A 28 -5.01 12.45 9.68
C ILE A 28 -5.89 11.46 10.44
N ARG A 29 -6.14 11.67 11.74
CA ARG A 29 -7.03 10.82 12.55
C ARG A 29 -8.42 10.71 11.94
N VAL A 30 -9.03 11.84 11.56
CA VAL A 30 -10.36 11.91 10.92
C VAL A 30 -10.34 11.14 9.60
N LYS A 31 -9.32 11.33 8.76
CA LYS A 31 -9.18 10.57 7.51
C LYS A 31 -9.10 9.05 7.72
N ILE A 32 -8.33 8.60 8.71
CA ILE A 32 -8.24 7.16 9.05
C ILE A 32 -9.57 6.67 9.63
N MET A 33 -10.23 7.46 10.48
CA MET A 33 -11.54 7.15 11.07
C MET A 33 -12.61 6.95 9.98
N GLU A 34 -12.72 7.87 9.02
CA GLU A 34 -13.64 7.76 7.88
C GLU A 34 -13.31 6.54 7.01
N MET A 35 -12.03 6.30 6.74
CA MET A 35 -11.57 5.13 5.99
C MET A 35 -11.94 3.82 6.71
N ASN A 36 -11.75 3.74 8.03
CA ASN A 36 -12.10 2.58 8.85
C ASN A 36 -13.61 2.30 8.80
N ALA A 37 -14.42 3.34 9.03
CA ALA A 37 -15.89 3.24 8.97
C ALA A 37 -16.39 2.85 7.57
N HIS A 38 -15.77 3.39 6.51
CA HIS A 38 -16.10 3.02 5.14
C HIS A 38 -15.80 1.54 4.87
N ARG A 39 -14.59 1.06 5.25
CA ARG A 39 -14.19 -0.34 5.08
C ARG A 39 -15.11 -1.30 5.83
N GLN A 40 -15.52 -0.94 7.05
CA GLN A 40 -16.47 -1.72 7.84
C GLN A 40 -17.81 -1.86 7.09
N ARG A 41 -18.42 -0.74 6.67
CA ARG A 41 -19.70 -0.75 5.93
C ARG A 41 -19.63 -1.52 4.62
N VAL A 42 -18.54 -1.38 3.86
CA VAL A 42 -18.36 -2.11 2.60
C VAL A 42 -18.25 -3.61 2.88
N ALA A 43 -17.49 -4.01 3.91
CA ALA A 43 -17.30 -5.40 4.27
C ALA A 43 -18.57 -6.07 4.83
N GLU A 44 -19.49 -5.32 5.47
CA GLU A 44 -20.79 -5.85 5.92
C GLU A 44 -21.57 -6.52 4.79
N GLY A 45 -21.49 -5.98 3.56
CA GLY A 45 -22.14 -6.56 2.38
C GLY A 45 -21.42 -7.76 1.77
N TRP A 46 -20.24 -8.15 2.27
CA TRP A 46 -19.48 -9.28 1.74
C TRP A 46 -19.93 -10.58 2.42
N ASN A 47 -20.39 -11.53 1.60
CA ASN A 47 -20.92 -12.83 1.99
C ASN A 47 -20.06 -14.01 1.53
N THR A 48 -18.91 -13.73 0.92
CA THR A 48 -18.00 -14.75 0.40
C THR A 48 -16.86 -15.04 1.38
N MET A 49 -16.14 -16.13 1.18
CA MET A 49 -15.04 -16.53 2.08
C MET A 49 -13.84 -15.59 1.97
N LEU A 50 -13.50 -15.19 0.73
CA LEU A 50 -12.37 -14.31 0.42
C LEU A 50 -12.84 -12.89 0.17
N CYS A 51 -11.98 -11.91 0.44
CA CYS A 51 -12.24 -10.54 0.02
C CYS A 51 -12.52 -10.50 -1.50
N PRO A 52 -13.47 -9.68 -2.00
CA PRO A 52 -13.91 -9.75 -3.40
C PRO A 52 -12.79 -9.65 -4.44
N GLU A 53 -11.77 -8.84 -4.18
CA GLU A 53 -10.60 -8.74 -5.06
C GLU A 53 -9.81 -10.05 -5.15
N MET A 54 -9.70 -10.76 -4.04
CA MET A 54 -8.97 -12.04 -3.96
C MET A 54 -9.81 -13.18 -4.56
N GLU A 55 -11.11 -13.15 -4.38
CA GLU A 55 -12.04 -14.06 -5.06
C GLU A 55 -11.96 -13.92 -6.58
N THR A 56 -12.00 -12.68 -7.09
CA THR A 56 -11.79 -12.41 -8.52
C THR A 56 -10.41 -12.89 -9.01
N LYS A 57 -9.37 -12.77 -8.19
CA LYS A 57 -8.02 -13.29 -8.52
C LYS A 57 -7.99 -14.81 -8.57
N LEU A 58 -8.70 -15.47 -7.65
CA LEU A 58 -8.83 -16.93 -7.62
C LEU A 58 -9.53 -17.42 -8.88
N GLU A 59 -10.70 -16.84 -9.22
CA GLU A 59 -11.46 -17.18 -10.42
C GLU A 59 -10.63 -17.00 -11.70
N LYS A 60 -9.94 -15.86 -11.84
CA LYS A 60 -9.05 -15.62 -12.99
C LYS A 60 -7.93 -16.66 -13.08
N SER A 61 -7.34 -17.03 -11.94
CA SER A 61 -6.25 -18.01 -11.90
C SER A 61 -6.74 -19.42 -12.27
N LEU A 62 -7.95 -19.79 -11.83
CA LEU A 62 -8.62 -21.03 -12.24
C LEU A 62 -8.93 -21.04 -13.74
N LEU A 63 -9.44 -19.92 -14.28
CA LEU A 63 -9.71 -19.80 -15.70
C LEU A 63 -8.44 -19.92 -16.55
N SER A 64 -7.32 -19.36 -16.11
CA SER A 64 -6.02 -19.51 -16.78
C SER A 64 -5.54 -20.96 -16.79
N GLY A 65 -5.71 -21.69 -15.67
CA GLY A 65 -5.23 -23.06 -15.53
C GLY A 65 -6.17 -24.15 -16.05
N ARG A 66 -7.37 -23.80 -16.52
CA ARG A 66 -8.47 -24.76 -16.83
C ARG A 66 -8.12 -25.86 -17.84
N HIS A 67 -7.12 -25.61 -18.69
CA HIS A 67 -6.73 -26.51 -19.79
C HIS A 67 -5.37 -27.18 -19.52
N TRP A 68 -4.80 -27.01 -18.33
CA TRP A 68 -3.53 -27.62 -17.97
C TRP A 68 -3.73 -29.05 -17.50
N ASP A 69 -2.77 -29.90 -17.83
CA ASP A 69 -2.71 -31.27 -17.36
C ASP A 69 -1.86 -31.38 -16.10
N VAL A 70 -2.13 -32.38 -15.25
CA VAL A 70 -1.42 -32.57 -13.98
C VAL A 70 -1.00 -34.02 -13.83
N SER A 71 0.31 -34.22 -13.72
CA SER A 71 0.91 -35.50 -13.34
C SER A 71 1.16 -35.54 -11.83
N ARG A 72 0.58 -36.51 -11.14
CA ARG A 72 0.82 -36.75 -9.71
C ARG A 72 2.10 -37.57 -9.51
N SER A 73 3.00 -37.10 -8.65
CA SER A 73 4.22 -37.80 -8.25
C SER A 73 4.07 -38.48 -6.89
N SER A 74 3.44 -37.79 -5.94
CA SER A 74 3.05 -38.31 -4.62
C SER A 74 1.74 -37.67 -4.17
N ASP A 75 1.30 -37.93 -2.92
CA ASP A 75 0.07 -37.35 -2.36
C ASP A 75 0.10 -35.81 -2.33
N PHE A 76 1.29 -35.21 -2.26
CA PHE A 76 1.45 -33.76 -2.15
C PHE A 76 2.25 -33.13 -3.30
N LEU A 77 2.96 -33.94 -4.10
CA LEU A 77 3.86 -33.45 -5.14
C LEU A 77 3.30 -33.67 -6.55
N PHE A 78 3.18 -32.59 -7.30
CA PHE A 78 2.55 -32.55 -8.61
C PHE A 78 3.45 -31.84 -9.63
N LYS A 79 3.39 -32.32 -10.87
CA LYS A 79 3.89 -31.60 -12.04
C LYS A 79 2.72 -31.08 -12.84
N VAL A 80 2.61 -29.77 -12.98
CA VAL A 80 1.55 -29.10 -13.74
C VAL A 80 2.10 -28.72 -15.11
N HIS A 81 1.44 -29.18 -16.17
CA HIS A 81 1.81 -28.97 -17.56
C HIS A 81 1.04 -27.79 -18.14
N GLY A 82 1.58 -26.58 -17.95
CA GLY A 82 1.10 -25.34 -18.56
C GLY A 82 1.94 -24.89 -19.75
N GLU A 83 2.13 -23.58 -19.90
CA GLU A 83 3.10 -23.01 -20.86
C GLU A 83 4.51 -23.51 -20.55
N ASP A 84 4.89 -23.42 -19.28
CA ASP A 84 6.05 -24.09 -18.72
C ASP A 84 5.58 -25.17 -17.72
N SER A 85 6.27 -26.31 -17.72
CA SER A 85 6.01 -27.32 -16.69
C SER A 85 6.59 -26.87 -15.36
N VAL A 86 5.75 -26.82 -14.33
CA VAL A 86 6.14 -26.42 -12.98
C VAL A 86 5.89 -27.53 -11.97
N ILE A 87 6.63 -27.48 -10.87
CA ILE A 87 6.47 -28.39 -9.73
C ILE A 87 5.66 -27.66 -8.66
N VAL A 88 4.65 -28.32 -8.13
CA VAL A 88 3.83 -27.85 -7.01
C VAL A 88 3.93 -28.87 -5.89
N ASP A 89 4.22 -28.40 -4.68
CA ASP A 89 4.18 -29.18 -3.46
C ASP A 89 3.12 -28.57 -2.53
N LEU A 90 2.03 -29.29 -2.31
CA LEU A 90 0.91 -28.86 -1.49
C LEU A 90 1.24 -28.89 0.00
N GLN A 91 2.08 -29.82 0.45
CA GLN A 91 2.46 -29.95 1.86
C GLN A 91 3.31 -28.76 2.29
N SER A 92 4.29 -28.37 1.47
CA SER A 92 5.13 -27.19 1.74
C SER A 92 4.53 -25.87 1.25
N ARG A 93 3.34 -25.92 0.62
CA ARG A 93 2.66 -24.77 0.00
C ARG A 93 3.57 -24.00 -0.96
N THR A 94 4.30 -24.73 -1.79
CA THR A 94 5.27 -24.14 -2.72
C THR A 94 4.97 -24.45 -4.18
N CYS A 95 5.37 -23.52 -5.05
CA CYS A 95 5.35 -23.71 -6.49
C CYS A 95 6.68 -23.25 -7.08
N SER A 96 7.24 -23.98 -8.04
CA SER A 96 8.50 -23.60 -8.69
C SER A 96 8.41 -22.31 -9.50
N CYS A 97 7.20 -21.78 -9.74
CA CYS A 97 7.03 -20.43 -10.30
C CYS A 97 7.22 -19.30 -9.28
N TRP A 98 7.43 -19.62 -8.00
CA TRP A 98 7.64 -18.69 -6.86
C TRP A 98 6.46 -17.78 -6.51
N MET A 99 5.43 -17.72 -7.35
CA MET A 99 4.33 -16.78 -7.16
C MET A 99 3.50 -17.07 -5.90
N TRP A 100 3.40 -18.33 -5.48
CA TRP A 100 2.71 -18.67 -4.24
C TRP A 100 3.46 -18.11 -3.03
N GLN A 101 4.76 -18.35 -2.97
CA GLN A 101 5.64 -17.94 -1.88
C GLN A 101 5.76 -16.41 -1.79
N ILE A 102 5.84 -15.72 -2.93
CA ILE A 102 5.96 -14.26 -2.97
C ILE A 102 4.65 -13.58 -2.55
N LYS A 103 3.50 -14.13 -2.97
CA LYS A 103 2.19 -13.50 -2.73
C LYS A 103 1.51 -13.98 -1.46
N GLY A 104 1.93 -15.11 -0.90
CA GLY A 104 1.19 -15.84 0.14
C GLY A 104 -0.17 -16.37 -0.34
N PHE A 105 -0.38 -16.47 -1.65
CA PHE A 105 -1.66 -16.86 -2.26
C PHE A 105 -1.42 -17.89 -3.36
N PRO A 106 -2.18 -19.00 -3.41
CA PRO A 106 -2.00 -20.04 -4.43
C PRO A 106 -1.98 -19.45 -5.85
N CYS A 107 -0.92 -19.74 -6.60
CA CYS A 107 -0.86 -19.38 -8.02
C CYS A 107 -1.78 -20.29 -8.85
N ALA A 108 -1.98 -19.96 -10.14
CA ALA A 108 -2.79 -20.79 -11.02
C ALA A 108 -2.36 -22.28 -11.03
N HIS A 109 -1.05 -22.56 -11.03
CA HIS A 109 -0.55 -23.94 -11.00
C HIS A 109 -0.93 -24.65 -9.69
N ALA A 110 -0.78 -23.96 -8.56
CA ALA A 110 -1.14 -24.50 -7.25
C ALA A 110 -2.63 -24.80 -7.18
N LEU A 111 -3.49 -23.88 -7.65
CA LEU A 111 -4.93 -24.09 -7.66
C LEU A 111 -5.34 -25.30 -8.50
N VAL A 112 -4.74 -25.49 -9.68
CA VAL A 112 -5.02 -26.67 -10.51
C VAL A 112 -4.57 -27.95 -9.80
N ALA A 113 -3.40 -27.96 -9.16
CA ALA A 113 -2.92 -29.12 -8.40
C ALA A 113 -3.83 -29.45 -7.20
N ILE A 114 -4.27 -28.43 -6.44
CA ILE A 114 -5.21 -28.59 -5.31
C ILE A 114 -6.51 -29.22 -5.79
N LEU A 115 -7.11 -28.68 -6.86
CA LEU A 115 -8.35 -29.22 -7.42
C LEU A 115 -8.19 -30.64 -7.96
N LYS A 116 -7.02 -30.99 -8.51
CA LYS A 116 -6.69 -32.35 -8.94
C LYS A 116 -6.41 -33.31 -7.78
N ASN A 117 -6.22 -32.79 -6.57
CA ASN A 117 -6.17 -33.59 -5.34
C ASN A 117 -7.52 -33.69 -4.64
N ASP A 118 -8.60 -33.16 -5.24
CA ASP A 118 -9.95 -33.09 -4.65
C ASP A 118 -9.99 -32.32 -3.31
N GLU A 119 -9.08 -31.37 -3.14
CA GLU A 119 -8.97 -30.54 -1.94
C GLU A 119 -9.57 -29.15 -2.13
N ASN A 120 -9.89 -28.49 -1.01
CA ASN A 120 -10.50 -27.17 -1.02
C ASN A 120 -9.43 -26.06 -1.16
N PRO A 121 -9.44 -25.25 -2.23
CA PRO A 121 -8.49 -24.13 -2.40
C PRO A 121 -8.48 -23.13 -1.25
N PHE A 122 -9.60 -22.95 -0.54
CA PHE A 122 -9.68 -21.98 0.55
C PHE A 122 -8.81 -22.37 1.76
N GLU A 123 -8.47 -23.65 1.94
CA GLU A 123 -7.60 -24.13 3.04
C GLU A 123 -6.11 -23.80 2.80
N TYR A 124 -5.78 -23.45 1.56
CA TYR A 124 -4.44 -23.11 1.10
C TYR A 124 -4.19 -21.60 1.01
N VAL A 125 -5.19 -20.79 1.36
CA VAL A 125 -5.11 -19.33 1.38
C VAL A 125 -4.83 -18.85 2.81
N GLU A 126 -3.94 -17.87 2.94
CA GLU A 126 -3.66 -17.23 4.22
C GLU A 126 -4.86 -16.44 4.76
N GLU A 127 -5.06 -16.45 6.08
CA GLU A 127 -6.25 -15.87 6.73
C GLU A 127 -6.48 -14.39 6.42
N TYR A 128 -5.41 -13.61 6.22
CA TYR A 128 -5.50 -12.16 5.97
C TYR A 128 -6.17 -11.80 4.64
N PHE A 129 -6.43 -12.77 3.76
CA PHE A 129 -7.23 -12.58 2.54
C PHE A 129 -8.72 -12.85 2.74
N THR A 130 -9.13 -13.38 3.89
CA THR A 130 -10.52 -13.73 4.18
C THR A 130 -11.35 -12.51 4.54
N VAL A 131 -12.66 -12.56 4.25
CA VAL A 131 -13.61 -11.52 4.68
C VAL A 131 -13.67 -11.44 6.20
N GLU A 132 -13.60 -12.59 6.88
CA GLU A 132 -13.64 -12.65 8.34
C GLU A 132 -12.47 -11.88 8.97
N HIS A 133 -11.23 -12.13 8.51
CA HIS A 133 -10.06 -11.44 9.05
C HIS A 133 -10.11 -9.95 8.71
N PHE A 134 -10.55 -9.57 7.51
CA PHE A 134 -10.76 -8.17 7.15
C PHE A 134 -11.75 -7.48 8.10
N LYS A 135 -12.91 -8.10 8.36
CA LYS A 135 -13.90 -7.56 9.31
C LYS A 135 -13.32 -7.40 10.71
N LYS A 136 -12.54 -8.38 11.18
CA LYS A 136 -11.84 -8.31 12.48
C LYS A 136 -10.86 -7.13 12.54
N CYS A 137 -10.08 -6.88 11.48
CA CYS A 137 -9.11 -5.77 11.43
C CYS A 137 -9.77 -4.38 11.60
N TYR A 138 -10.99 -4.20 11.10
CA TYR A 138 -11.69 -2.90 11.12
C TYR A 138 -12.85 -2.85 12.13
N ASN A 139 -13.01 -3.86 12.99
CA ASN A 139 -14.13 -3.97 13.92
C ASN A 139 -14.13 -2.88 15.00
N ILE A 140 -12.94 -2.42 15.42
CA ILE A 140 -12.81 -1.39 16.46
C ILE A 140 -12.91 -0.01 15.80
N PRO A 141 -13.89 0.83 16.18
CA PRO A 141 -13.99 2.18 15.64
C PRO A 141 -12.88 3.07 16.21
N ILE A 142 -12.41 4.00 15.39
CA ILE A 142 -11.57 5.11 15.86
C ILE A 142 -12.50 6.18 16.41
N PHE A 143 -12.46 6.40 17.73
CA PHE A 143 -13.39 7.31 18.39
C PHE A 143 -13.11 8.78 18.05
N PRO A 144 -14.17 9.62 17.91
CA PRO A 144 -14.03 11.06 17.74
C PRO A 144 -13.47 11.72 19.01
N ILE A 145 -12.64 12.75 18.83
CA ILE A 145 -12.13 13.59 19.93
C ILE A 145 -12.91 14.91 19.89
N PRO A 146 -13.78 15.19 20.89
CA PRO A 146 -14.70 16.32 20.82
C PRO A 146 -14.04 17.70 20.93
N TYR A 147 -12.89 17.80 21.62
CA TYR A 147 -12.19 19.07 21.82
C TYR A 147 -10.68 18.90 21.68
N ILE A 148 -10.13 19.32 20.55
CA ILE A 148 -8.67 19.28 20.30
C ILE A 148 -8.03 20.62 20.60
N ASP A 149 -8.83 21.69 20.57
CA ASP A 149 -8.44 23.05 20.89
C ASP A 149 -8.67 23.42 22.37
N ARG A 150 -9.35 22.56 23.13
CA ARG A 150 -9.44 22.75 24.59
C ARG A 150 -8.33 21.93 25.23
N HIS A 151 -7.54 22.58 26.07
CA HIS A 151 -6.74 21.89 27.08
C HIS A 151 -7.64 20.86 27.77
N ALA A 152 -7.20 19.60 27.80
CA ALA A 152 -7.87 18.58 28.59
C ALA A 152 -8.02 19.15 30.01
N GLN A 153 -9.26 19.41 30.42
CA GLN A 153 -9.52 20.12 31.67
C GLN A 153 -9.15 19.29 32.90
N GLU A 154 -8.78 18.03 32.72
CA GLU A 154 -8.47 17.10 33.81
C GLU A 154 -7.32 16.17 33.42
N ALA A 155 -6.11 16.50 33.89
CA ALA A 155 -5.22 15.57 34.61
C ALA A 155 -3.84 16.24 34.81
N GLY A 156 -3.52 16.49 36.08
CA GLY A 156 -2.18 16.51 36.70
C GLY A 156 -0.98 17.04 35.91
N GLU A 157 -0.34 18.06 36.48
CA GLU A 157 0.92 18.70 36.05
C GLU A 157 0.85 19.34 34.66
N GLU A 158 0.86 20.66 34.66
CA GLU A 158 1.03 21.50 33.48
C GLU A 158 2.38 21.15 32.82
N PHE A 159 2.36 20.25 31.83
CA PHE A 159 3.56 19.84 31.12
C PHE A 159 4.04 21.02 30.25
N LEU A 160 4.87 21.88 30.84
CA LEU A 160 5.47 23.04 30.20
C LEU A 160 6.42 22.57 29.10
N LEU A 161 5.92 22.53 27.87
CA LEU A 161 6.73 22.33 26.68
C LEU A 161 7.61 23.56 26.46
N ASN A 162 8.86 23.47 26.94
CA ASN A 162 9.84 24.52 26.68
C ASN A 162 10.10 24.62 25.17
N PRO A 163 10.24 25.85 24.61
CA PRO A 163 10.60 26.01 23.22
C PRO A 163 11.95 25.34 22.95
N PRO A 164 12.18 24.83 21.73
CA PRO A 164 13.48 24.29 21.36
C PRO A 164 14.56 25.34 21.63
N VAL A 165 15.68 24.92 22.25
CA VAL A 165 16.82 25.82 22.53
C VAL A 165 17.39 26.43 21.23
N SER A 166 17.12 25.81 20.08
CA SER A 166 17.51 26.30 18.77
C SER A 166 16.67 27.50 18.30
N LYS A 167 17.33 28.62 17.98
CA LYS A 167 16.70 29.73 17.26
C LYS A 167 16.50 29.36 15.79
N LYS A 168 15.31 29.63 15.23
CA LYS A 168 15.12 29.59 13.78
C LYS A 168 16.06 30.62 13.14
N PRO A 169 16.85 30.25 12.11
CA PRO A 169 17.68 31.22 11.42
C PRO A 169 16.82 32.32 10.79
N PRO A 170 17.31 33.57 10.77
CA PRO A 170 16.57 34.68 10.19
C PRO A 170 16.27 34.43 8.70
N GLY A 171 15.02 34.70 8.29
CA GLY A 171 14.58 34.61 6.90
C GLY A 171 13.29 33.82 6.69
N ARG A 172 12.74 33.93 5.47
CA ARG A 172 11.53 33.19 5.06
C ARG A 172 11.82 31.68 5.08
N PRO A 173 11.00 30.86 5.76
CA PRO A 173 11.10 29.41 5.67
C PRO A 173 11.15 28.96 4.21
N ARG A 174 12.09 28.07 3.89
CA ARG A 174 12.17 27.51 2.54
C ARG A 174 10.88 26.76 2.24
N VAL A 175 10.09 27.28 1.32
CA VAL A 175 8.89 26.61 0.80
C VAL A 175 9.27 25.43 -0.10
N LYS A 176 10.45 25.50 -0.73
CA LYS A 176 10.94 24.44 -1.63
C LYS A 176 11.60 23.32 -0.82
N ARG A 177 11.17 22.09 -1.09
CA ARG A 177 11.73 20.84 -0.55
C ARG A 177 13.26 20.80 -0.72
N ILE A 178 13.97 20.35 0.32
CA ILE A 178 15.40 20.02 0.24
C ILE A 178 15.54 18.70 -0.52
N LYS A 179 16.37 18.70 -1.56
CA LYS A 179 16.63 17.52 -2.38
C LYS A 179 17.58 16.57 -1.65
N SER A 180 17.33 15.27 -1.75
CA SER A 180 18.23 14.23 -1.23
C SER A 180 19.50 14.12 -2.08
N LEU A 181 20.57 13.59 -1.49
CA LEU A 181 21.79 13.21 -2.22
C LEU A 181 21.43 12.26 -3.38
N GLY A 182 21.82 12.62 -4.60
CA GLY A 182 21.53 11.86 -5.82
C GLY A 182 20.36 12.39 -6.68
N GLU A 183 19.54 13.32 -6.18
CA GLU A 183 18.50 13.95 -7.01
C GLU A 183 19.10 14.92 -8.04
N GLN A 184 19.30 14.41 -9.27
CA GLN A 184 19.73 15.21 -10.41
C GLN A 184 18.68 16.28 -10.75
N LYS A 185 19.10 17.54 -10.90
CA LYS A 185 18.22 18.58 -11.45
C LYS A 185 18.05 18.25 -12.94
N ARG A 186 16.82 17.94 -13.36
CA ARG A 186 16.50 17.82 -14.80
C ARG A 186 16.92 19.13 -15.49
N PRO A 187 17.77 19.07 -16.54
CA PRO A 187 18.09 20.25 -17.33
C PRO A 187 16.80 20.80 -17.93
N LEU A 188 16.66 22.12 -17.90
CA LEU A 188 15.51 22.81 -18.46
C LEU A 188 15.88 23.21 -19.89
N THR A 189 14.98 23.00 -20.85
CA THR A 189 15.16 23.56 -22.19
C THR A 189 14.74 25.02 -22.17
N CYS A 190 15.67 25.92 -22.49
CA CYS A 190 15.38 27.34 -22.54
C CYS A 190 14.56 27.65 -23.79
N SER A 191 13.32 28.14 -23.63
CA SER A 191 12.46 28.51 -24.77
C SER A 191 12.94 29.74 -25.55
N ARG A 192 14.03 30.42 -25.12
CA ARG A 192 14.64 31.55 -25.85
C ARG A 192 15.80 31.13 -26.74
N CYS A 193 16.73 30.32 -26.24
CA CYS A 193 17.93 29.90 -26.99
C CYS A 193 17.89 28.42 -27.41
N GLY A 194 16.84 27.68 -27.06
CA GLY A 194 16.68 26.26 -27.39
C GLY A 194 17.62 25.31 -26.63
N GLN A 195 18.59 25.83 -25.87
CA GLN A 195 19.61 25.00 -25.23
C GLN A 195 19.09 24.33 -23.95
N LEU A 196 19.51 23.09 -23.75
CA LEU A 196 19.37 22.35 -22.50
C LEU A 196 20.36 22.90 -21.47
N GLY A 197 19.86 23.42 -20.35
CA GLY A 197 20.71 24.05 -19.35
C GLY A 197 20.05 24.31 -18.00
N ARG A 198 20.74 25.10 -17.16
CA ARG A 198 20.27 25.48 -15.81
C ARG A 198 19.53 26.82 -15.79
N HIS A 199 19.25 27.39 -16.95
CA HIS A 199 18.60 28.68 -17.10
C HIS A 199 17.27 28.52 -17.85
N ASN A 200 16.34 29.45 -17.64
CA ASN A 200 15.09 29.51 -18.38
C ASN A 200 15.03 30.83 -19.16
N LYS A 201 13.94 31.08 -19.92
CA LYS A 201 13.76 32.31 -20.71
C LYS A 201 14.01 33.60 -19.90
N LYS A 202 13.64 33.62 -18.61
CA LYS A 202 13.79 34.80 -17.73
C LYS A 202 15.23 35.04 -17.30
N THR A 203 16.05 34.00 -17.23
CA THR A 203 17.45 34.08 -16.78
C THR A 203 18.44 33.81 -17.92
N CYS A 204 17.98 33.89 -19.18
CA CYS A 204 18.78 33.66 -20.37
C CYS A 204 19.55 34.93 -20.74
N THR A 205 20.87 34.86 -20.74
CA THR A 205 21.78 35.98 -21.07
C THR A 205 22.13 36.06 -22.55
N THR A 206 21.70 35.09 -23.37
CA THR A 206 21.85 35.15 -24.82
C THR A 206 21.08 36.36 -25.34
N GLN A 207 21.79 37.29 -25.98
CA GLN A 207 21.15 38.40 -26.69
C GLN A 207 20.35 37.85 -27.88
N ILE A 208 19.22 38.49 -28.20
CA ILE A 208 18.36 38.08 -29.32
C ILE A 208 19.13 38.25 -30.62
#